data_AF-V4Q8Y7-F1
#
_entry.id   AF-V4Q8Y7-F1
#
_cell.length_a   1.000
_cell.length_b   1.000
_cell.length_c   1.000
_cell.angle_alpha   90.00
_cell.angle_beta   90.00
_cell.angle_gamma   90.00
#
_symmetry.space_group_name_H-M   'P 1'
#
loop_
_entity.id
_entity.type
_entity.pdbx_description
1 polymer ?
#
loop_
_entity_poly.entity_id
_entity_poly.type
_entity_poly.pdbx_seq_one_letter_code
_entity_poly.pdbx_strand_id
1 'polypeptide(L)'
;MFNKNLKRELAELREEAAINQQIKNSLYREMMVLELDPQGRIQHANELFLSEMGYRRDDLIGRSVDDFFSQQFRTEPNYARLKTAMQRAEHLSGAYRLLRVDGKEAWLRSIWQPIKGSDGTLHHYTLCATNLTRTIETSREHESVINALLRSTAVIEFDLGGHVITANQRFLDGMGYRLEQIRGKHHRMFCEREESESPAYREFWASLNRGEYIAERFKRIDAHGQTVWLEASYNPVLDAYGKLYKVIKFATVITDQVNREMAVADAATVAYDTSQHTDLSAQRGAQVVQQTVEVMHRIAQQMQEASDGIEALDKQSQLIGAILKTISGIADQTNLLALNAAIEAARAGDQGRGFAVVADEVRQLAARTSKAAEEIVGVVQKNQDLAQAAVHSMSASRDQAEQGLEFANQAGAVIVEIQDGAQRVVSAVGQFASQLKN
;
A
#
# COMPACT_ATOMS: atom_id res chain seq x y z
N MET A 1 14.97 99.00 38.14
CA MET A 1 15.31 98.16 36.97
C MET A 1 15.53 96.68 37.31
N PHE A 2 16.03 96.32 38.49
CA PHE A 2 16.29 94.92 38.89
C PHE A 2 15.09 93.96 38.80
N ASN A 3 13.88 94.44 39.02
CA ASN A 3 12.66 93.62 39.03
C ASN A 3 12.19 93.20 37.61
N LYS A 4 12.59 93.91 36.54
CA LYS A 4 12.19 93.57 35.15
C LYS A 4 13.01 92.42 34.56
N ASN A 5 14.33 92.35 34.84
CA ASN A 5 15.19 91.28 34.34
C ASN A 5 14.88 89.93 35.02
N LEU A 6 14.71 89.93 36.35
CA LEU A 6 14.27 88.72 37.08
C LEU A 6 12.91 88.22 36.59
N LYS A 7 11.98 89.13 36.25
CA LYS A 7 10.67 88.76 35.70
C LYS A 7 10.76 88.13 34.31
N ARG A 8 11.71 88.57 33.48
CA ARG A 8 11.94 88.02 32.14
C ARG A 8 12.58 86.64 32.23
N GLU A 9 13.63 86.50 33.02
CA GLU A 9 14.31 85.21 33.26
C GLU A 9 13.38 84.18 33.91
N LEU A 10 12.54 84.61 34.87
CA LEU A 10 11.51 83.74 35.46
C LEU A 10 10.44 83.34 34.44
N ALA A 11 10.10 84.19 33.47
CA ALA A 11 9.16 83.86 32.41
C ALA A 11 9.76 82.86 31.42
N GLU A 12 11.02 83.05 31.01
CA GLU A 12 11.77 82.13 30.15
C GLU A 12 11.92 80.75 30.80
N LEU A 13 12.32 80.68 32.07
CA LEU A 13 12.41 79.41 32.83
C LEU A 13 11.04 78.72 32.98
N ARG A 14 9.95 79.48 33.13
CA ARG A 14 8.59 78.92 33.19
C ARG A 14 8.14 78.35 31.86
N GLU A 15 8.50 79.00 30.76
CA GLU A 15 8.19 78.52 29.41
C GLU A 15 8.98 77.25 29.08
N GLU A 16 10.28 77.22 29.39
CA GLU A 16 11.11 76.04 29.23
C GLU A 16 10.61 74.87 30.11
N ALA A 17 10.25 75.14 31.37
CA ALA A 17 9.66 74.14 32.24
C ALA A 17 8.33 73.61 31.69
N ALA A 18 7.48 74.46 31.11
CA ALA A 18 6.23 74.06 30.50
C ALA A 18 6.45 73.15 29.26
N ILE A 19 7.40 73.49 28.40
CA ILE A 19 7.78 72.66 27.23
C ILE A 19 8.29 71.29 27.68
N ASN A 20 9.23 71.27 28.63
CA ASN A 20 9.80 70.02 29.16
C ASN A 20 8.72 69.15 29.84
N GLN A 21 7.82 69.77 30.59
CA GLN A 21 6.70 69.07 31.21
C GLN A 21 5.73 68.50 30.16
N GLN A 22 5.47 69.22 29.06
CA GLN A 22 4.63 68.74 27.97
C GLN A 22 5.26 67.52 27.28
N ILE A 23 6.56 67.57 26.95
CA ILE A 23 7.28 66.44 26.36
C ILE A 23 7.25 65.23 27.29
N LYS A 24 7.54 65.43 28.58
CA LYS A 24 7.50 64.38 29.60
C LYS A 24 6.12 63.73 29.67
N ASN A 25 5.06 64.53 29.74
CA ASN A 25 3.69 64.03 29.83
C ASN A 25 3.31 63.20 28.58
N SER A 26 3.71 63.63 27.39
CA SER A 26 3.44 62.87 26.15
C SER A 26 4.17 61.52 26.15
N LEU A 27 5.45 61.50 26.53
CA LEU A 27 6.22 60.25 26.65
C LEU A 27 5.63 59.32 27.71
N TYR A 28 5.21 59.85 28.86
CA TYR A 28 4.66 59.06 29.96
C TYR A 28 3.27 58.49 29.66
N ARG A 29 2.57 58.97 28.62
CA ARG A 29 1.34 58.37 28.14
C ARG A 29 1.58 57.17 27.23
N GLU A 30 2.65 57.20 26.44
CA GLU A 30 2.96 56.17 25.44
C GLU A 30 3.95 55.10 25.94
N MET A 31 4.61 55.33 27.07
CA MET A 31 5.56 54.41 27.68
C MET A 31 5.09 53.94 29.05
N MET A 32 5.47 52.73 29.43
CA MET A 32 5.33 52.29 30.81
C MET A 32 6.33 53.04 31.68
N VAL A 33 5.86 53.63 32.78
CA VAL A 33 6.68 54.45 33.67
C VAL A 33 6.60 53.94 35.10
N LEU A 34 7.77 53.79 35.72
CA LEU A 34 7.93 53.43 37.13
C LEU A 34 8.93 54.40 37.77
N GLU A 35 8.58 55.01 38.89
CA GLU A 35 9.50 55.85 39.66
C GLU A 35 9.91 55.12 40.94
N LEU A 36 11.20 55.14 41.24
CA LEU A 36 11.80 54.45 42.37
C LEU A 36 12.52 55.43 43.28
N ASP A 37 12.42 55.25 44.59
CA ASP A 37 13.25 55.98 45.55
C ASP A 37 14.77 55.68 45.35
N PRO A 38 15.68 56.42 46.00
CA PRO A 38 17.12 56.17 45.90
C PRO A 38 17.56 54.76 46.34
N GLN A 39 16.72 54.06 47.12
CA GLN A 39 16.95 52.68 47.57
C GLN A 39 16.38 51.64 46.60
N GLY A 40 15.73 52.07 45.51
CA GLY A 40 15.15 51.21 44.48
C GLY A 40 13.74 50.70 44.82
N ARG A 41 13.02 51.34 45.74
CA ARG A 41 11.63 50.99 46.07
C ARG A 41 10.65 51.80 45.23
N ILE A 42 9.57 51.17 44.78
CA ILE A 42 8.59 51.79 43.89
C ILE A 42 7.82 52.89 44.62
N GLN A 43 7.84 54.10 44.07
CA GLN A 43 7.07 55.25 44.56
C GLN A 43 5.87 55.57 43.67
N HIS A 44 6.00 55.34 42.36
CA HIS A 44 4.94 55.62 41.39
C HIS A 44 4.98 54.63 40.23
N ALA A 45 3.80 54.32 39.68
CA ALA A 45 3.62 53.60 38.44
C ALA A 45 2.46 54.23 37.66
N ASN A 46 2.66 54.49 36.37
CA ASN A 46 1.60 54.98 35.51
C ASN A 46 0.59 53.88 35.14
N GLU A 47 -0.59 54.27 34.67
CA GLU A 47 -1.67 53.31 34.34
C GLU A 47 -1.22 52.28 33.28
N LEU A 48 -0.42 52.69 32.30
CA LEU A 48 0.08 51.79 31.26
C LEU A 48 0.99 50.68 31.82
N PHE A 49 1.87 51.00 32.79
CA PHE A 49 2.66 49.99 33.49
C PHE A 49 1.76 49.02 34.25
N LEU A 50 0.77 49.55 34.99
CA LEU A 50 -0.16 48.74 35.79
C LEU A 50 -0.96 47.77 34.89
N SER A 51 -1.51 48.25 33.77
CA SER A 51 -2.30 47.43 32.86
C SER A 51 -1.48 46.35 32.16
N GLU A 52 -0.30 46.69 31.64
CA GLU A 52 0.56 45.75 30.91
C GLU A 52 1.13 44.66 31.83
N MET A 53 1.55 45.06 33.03
CA MET A 53 2.15 44.15 34.02
C MET A 53 1.10 43.43 34.90
N GLY A 54 -0.16 43.88 34.85
CA GLY A 54 -1.30 43.27 35.55
C GLY A 54 -1.39 43.58 37.05
N TYR A 55 -0.59 44.52 37.56
CA TYR A 55 -0.58 44.85 38.98
C TYR A 55 -1.59 45.93 39.34
N ARG A 56 -2.10 45.90 40.57
CA ARG A 56 -2.76 47.06 41.17
C ARG A 56 -1.70 47.96 41.80
N ARG A 57 -1.96 49.26 41.84
CA ARG A 57 -1.02 50.25 42.39
C ARG A 57 -0.59 49.89 43.82
N ASP A 58 -1.54 49.52 44.68
CA ASP A 58 -1.29 49.21 46.09
C ASP A 58 -0.39 47.97 46.29
N ASP A 59 -0.32 47.08 45.30
CA ASP A 59 0.53 45.87 45.33
C ASP A 59 1.99 46.15 44.95
N LEU A 60 2.29 47.36 44.47
CA LEU A 60 3.61 47.77 43.99
C LEU A 60 4.32 48.76 44.92
N ILE A 61 3.59 49.76 45.43
CA ILE A 61 4.21 50.88 46.15
C ILE A 61 4.96 50.38 47.39
N GLY A 62 6.20 50.84 47.55
CA GLY A 62 7.09 50.50 48.67
C GLY A 62 7.89 49.20 48.50
N ARG A 63 7.53 48.35 47.52
CA ARG A 63 8.29 47.13 47.21
C ARG A 63 9.59 47.44 46.48
N SER A 64 10.57 46.56 46.63
CA SER A 64 11.82 46.69 45.89
C SER A 64 11.58 46.36 44.42
N VAL A 65 12.15 47.14 43.50
CA VAL A 65 12.17 46.78 42.08
C VAL A 65 12.82 45.42 41.84
N ASP A 66 13.72 45.00 42.74
CA ASP A 66 14.37 43.69 42.64
C ASP A 66 13.36 42.54 42.73
N ASP A 67 12.25 42.71 43.46
CA ASP A 67 11.21 41.68 43.64
C ASP A 67 10.51 41.33 42.31
N PHE A 68 10.64 42.19 41.31
CA PHE A 68 10.06 42.01 39.99
C PHE A 68 11.05 41.38 39.01
N PHE A 69 12.26 41.02 39.42
CA PHE A 69 13.16 40.22 38.57
C PHE A 69 13.10 38.74 38.97
N SER A 70 12.95 37.87 37.98
CA SER A 70 13.03 36.42 38.19
C SER A 70 14.42 36.01 38.68
N GLN A 71 14.51 34.87 39.37
CA GLN A 71 15.81 34.32 39.79
C GLN A 71 16.72 34.06 38.59
N GLN A 72 16.15 33.63 37.45
CA GLN A 72 16.88 33.40 36.22
C GLN A 72 17.50 34.71 35.68
N PHE A 73 16.70 35.78 35.58
CA PHE A 73 17.20 37.06 35.06
C PHE A 73 18.31 37.66 35.95
N ARG A 74 18.24 37.45 37.27
CA ARG A 74 19.26 37.96 38.21
C ARG A 74 20.66 37.37 37.97
N THR A 75 20.76 36.24 37.29
CA THR A 75 22.07 35.64 36.91
C THR A 75 22.65 36.22 35.63
N GLU A 76 21.89 37.03 34.89
CA GLU A 76 22.30 37.54 33.59
C GLU A 76 23.18 38.80 33.69
N PRO A 77 24.09 39.03 32.72
CA PRO A 77 24.94 40.22 32.71
C PRO A 77 24.16 41.53 32.75
N ASN A 78 22.95 41.57 32.16
CA ASN A 78 22.12 42.77 32.13
C ASN A 78 21.62 43.18 33.52
N TYR A 79 21.35 42.22 34.41
CA TYR A 79 20.98 42.52 35.80
C TYR A 79 22.17 43.12 36.57
N ALA A 80 23.36 42.53 36.46
CA ALA A 80 24.56 43.07 37.10
C ALA A 80 24.89 44.49 36.62
N ARG A 81 24.72 44.76 35.31
CA ARG A 81 24.86 46.10 34.72
C ARG A 81 23.84 47.09 35.30
N LEU A 82 22.59 46.68 35.46
CA LEU A 82 21.56 47.50 36.10
C LEU A 82 21.92 47.86 37.53
N LYS A 83 22.30 46.87 38.35
CA LYS A 83 22.67 47.13 39.75
C LYS A 83 23.86 48.08 39.86
N THR A 84 24.87 47.91 39.01
CA THR A 84 26.05 48.79 38.98
C THR A 84 25.67 50.22 38.58
N ALA A 85 24.85 50.39 37.53
CA ALA A 85 24.40 51.71 37.08
C ALA A 85 23.53 52.41 38.13
N MET A 86 22.64 51.67 38.79
CA MET A 86 21.86 52.21 39.90
C MET A 86 22.78 52.64 41.04
N GLN A 87 23.74 51.82 41.50
CA GLN A 87 24.68 52.19 42.56
C GLN A 87 25.50 53.45 42.25
N ARG A 88 25.88 53.65 40.97
CA ARG A 88 26.63 54.83 40.52
C ARG A 88 25.76 56.03 40.15
N ALA A 89 24.44 55.88 40.24
CA ALA A 89 23.46 56.85 39.75
C ALA A 89 23.77 57.30 38.30
N GLU A 90 23.97 56.31 37.43
CA GLU A 90 24.22 56.46 36.00
C GLU A 90 22.98 56.07 35.18
N HIS A 91 22.84 56.71 34.02
CA HIS A 91 21.81 56.34 33.05
C HIS A 91 22.12 54.98 32.41
N LEU A 92 21.08 54.17 32.18
CA LEU A 92 21.22 52.88 31.51
C LEU A 92 20.04 52.57 30.58
N SER A 93 20.32 52.03 29.39
CA SER A 93 19.31 51.50 28.48
C SER A 93 19.61 50.05 28.12
N GLY A 94 18.58 49.21 28.03
CA GLY A 94 18.74 47.79 27.75
C GLY A 94 17.42 47.03 27.62
N ALA A 95 17.54 45.71 27.45
CA ALA A 95 16.40 44.79 27.50
C ALA A 95 16.40 44.08 28.87
N TYR A 96 15.28 44.16 29.56
CA TYR A 96 15.08 43.66 30.92
C TYR A 96 13.83 42.80 30.98
N ARG A 97 13.81 41.82 31.89
CA ARG A 97 12.67 40.94 32.08
C ARG A 97 12.09 41.13 33.45
N LEU A 98 10.86 41.64 33.51
CA LEU A 98 10.16 41.89 34.76
C LEU A 98 9.02 40.88 34.92
N LEU A 99 8.77 40.41 36.13
CA LEU A 99 7.68 39.52 36.48
C LEU A 99 6.37 40.31 36.49
N ARG A 100 5.40 39.82 35.73
CA ARG A 100 3.99 40.23 35.78
C ARG A 100 3.32 39.58 36.99
N VAL A 101 2.12 40.05 37.33
CA VAL A 101 1.37 39.53 38.49
C VAL A 101 1.08 38.03 38.40
N ASP A 102 0.97 37.48 37.18
CA ASP A 102 0.72 36.07 36.90
C ASP A 102 1.98 35.20 36.99
N GLY A 103 3.13 35.80 37.34
CA GLY A 103 4.43 35.13 37.46
C GLY A 103 5.17 34.95 36.13
N LYS A 104 4.61 35.39 35.00
CA LYS A 104 5.30 35.35 33.69
C LYS A 104 6.23 36.54 33.52
N GLU A 105 7.26 36.38 32.70
CA GLU A 105 8.19 37.46 32.38
C GLU A 105 7.65 38.34 31.25
N ALA A 106 7.61 39.65 31.48
CA ALA A 106 7.47 40.65 30.44
C ALA A 106 8.85 41.10 29.95
N TRP A 107 9.05 41.06 28.63
CA TRP A 107 10.26 41.56 27.98
C TRP A 107 10.13 43.06 27.73
N LEU A 108 10.92 43.84 28.44
CA LEU A 108 10.86 45.30 28.41
C LEU A 108 12.13 45.87 27.77
N ARG A 109 11.97 46.68 26.73
CA ARG A 109 13.03 47.61 26.33
C ARG A 109 12.92 48.84 27.22
N SER A 110 13.88 49.04 28.10
CA SER A 110 13.76 50.08 29.12
C SER A 110 14.98 50.97 29.26
N ILE A 111 14.69 52.19 29.70
CA ILE A 111 15.63 53.24 30.01
C ILE A 111 15.47 53.57 31.49
N TRP A 112 16.57 53.52 32.23
CA TRP A 112 16.68 53.79 33.66
C TRP A 112 17.41 55.12 33.82
N GLN A 113 16.69 56.14 34.24
CA GLN A 113 17.19 57.50 34.36
C GLN A 113 17.26 57.94 35.83
N PRO A 114 18.46 58.20 36.38
CA PRO A 114 18.57 58.86 37.69
C PRO A 114 18.16 60.34 37.56
N ILE A 115 17.30 60.79 38.46
CA ILE A 115 16.88 62.19 38.58
C ILE A 115 17.60 62.80 39.77
N LYS A 116 18.49 63.76 39.48
CA LYS A 116 19.35 64.44 40.46
C LYS A 116 18.91 65.88 40.66
N GLY A 117 19.06 66.40 41.87
CA GLY A 117 18.84 67.80 42.21
C GLY A 117 19.93 68.68 41.60
N SER A 118 19.74 69.99 41.69
CA SER A 118 20.75 70.97 41.24
C SER A 118 22.07 70.88 42.02
N ASP A 119 22.05 70.30 43.21
CA ASP A 119 23.21 69.99 44.06
C ASP A 119 23.86 68.63 43.76
N GLY A 120 23.33 67.89 42.78
CA GLY A 120 23.80 66.57 42.39
C GLY A 120 23.30 65.42 43.28
N THR A 121 22.48 65.70 44.29
CA THR A 121 21.87 64.66 45.13
C THR A 121 20.85 63.86 44.33
N LEU A 122 20.84 62.54 44.50
CA LEU A 122 19.87 61.67 43.82
C LEU A 122 18.50 61.77 44.52
N HIS A 123 17.47 62.18 43.79
CA HIS A 123 16.10 62.22 44.29
C HIS A 123 15.37 60.89 44.09
N HIS A 124 15.38 60.35 42.88
CA HIS A 124 14.70 59.12 42.50
C HIS A 124 15.23 58.60 41.15
N TYR A 125 14.84 57.39 40.75
CA TYR A 125 15.03 56.86 39.40
C TYR A 125 13.69 56.84 38.67
N THR A 126 13.70 57.15 37.38
CA THR A 126 12.58 56.91 36.47
C THR A 126 12.95 55.81 35.50
N LEU A 127 12.13 54.77 35.45
CA LEU A 127 12.11 53.74 34.42
C LEU A 127 11.10 54.13 33.35
N CYS A 128 11.52 54.23 32.10
CA CYS A 128 10.63 54.31 30.94
C CYS A 128 10.81 53.05 30.09
N ALA A 129 9.73 52.32 29.81
CA ALA A 129 9.79 51.03 29.14
C ALA A 129 8.73 50.83 28.06
N THR A 130 9.07 50.05 27.03
CA THR A 130 8.14 49.53 26.02
C THR A 130 8.04 48.01 26.15
N ASN A 131 6.82 47.48 26.14
CA ASN A 131 6.57 46.05 26.22
C ASN A 131 6.80 45.38 24.87
N LEU A 132 7.76 44.45 24.79
CA LEU A 132 8.09 43.66 23.59
C LEU A 132 7.72 42.18 23.74
N THR A 133 7.05 41.80 24.83
CA THR A 133 6.74 40.41 25.18
C THR A 133 6.06 39.68 24.04
N ARG A 134 4.94 40.22 23.53
CA ARG A 134 4.17 39.62 22.43
C ARG A 134 5.03 39.39 21.18
N THR A 135 5.83 40.38 20.79
CA THR A 135 6.70 40.28 19.61
C THR A 135 7.75 39.19 19.77
N ILE A 136 8.38 39.10 20.94
CA ILE A 136 9.42 38.11 21.23
C ILE A 136 8.82 36.70 21.33
N GLU A 137 7.70 36.55 22.04
CA GLU A 137 7.01 35.26 22.17
C GLU A 137 6.58 34.72 20.81
N THR A 138 5.91 35.53 19.98
CA THR A 138 5.51 35.13 18.63
C THR A 138 6.72 34.77 17.76
N SER A 139 7.80 35.54 17.83
CA SER A 139 9.03 35.23 17.08
C SER A 139 9.64 33.89 17.51
N ARG A 140 9.68 33.60 18.82
CA ARG A 140 10.22 32.34 19.35
C ARG A 140 9.32 31.16 19.06
N GLU A 141 8.00 31.36 19.06
CA GLU A 141 7.03 30.35 18.65
C GLU A 141 7.22 29.97 17.18
N HIS A 142 7.30 30.96 16.28
CA HIS A 142 7.56 30.72 14.86
C HIS A 142 8.89 29.98 14.64
N GLU A 143 9.95 30.39 15.33
CA GLU A 143 11.25 29.72 15.26
C GLU A 143 11.16 28.27 15.75
N SER A 144 10.42 28.02 16.83
CA SER A 144 10.22 26.66 17.37
C SER A 144 9.46 25.77 16.40
N VAL A 145 8.43 26.29 15.72
CA VAL A 145 7.67 25.57 14.69
C VAL A 145 8.54 25.24 13.48
N ILE A 146 9.32 26.22 12.98
CA ILE A 146 10.25 26.00 11.86
C ILE A 146 11.28 24.93 12.23
N ASN A 147 11.87 25.02 13.41
CA ASN A 147 12.84 24.04 13.89
C ASN A 147 12.22 22.64 14.03
N ALA A 148 10.95 22.53 14.45
CA ALA A 148 10.26 21.25 14.48
C ALA A 148 10.12 20.64 13.07
N LEU A 149 9.72 21.45 12.08
CA LEU A 149 9.62 21.01 10.67
C LEU A 149 10.98 20.58 10.11
N LEU A 150 12.04 21.33 10.36
CA LEU A 150 13.40 21.05 9.88
C LEU A 150 13.99 19.74 10.42
N ARG A 151 13.49 19.21 11.55
CA ARG A 151 13.95 17.93 12.13
C ARG A 151 13.33 16.71 11.45
N SER A 152 12.11 16.84 10.95
CA SER A 152 11.32 15.73 10.39
C SER A 152 11.27 15.72 8.86
N THR A 153 11.61 16.82 8.19
CA THR A 153 11.53 16.94 6.72
C THR A 153 12.89 17.20 6.10
N ALA A 154 13.12 16.68 4.88
CA ALA A 154 14.30 17.05 4.10
C ALA A 154 14.08 18.43 3.50
N VAL A 155 15.06 19.33 3.68
CA VAL A 155 14.96 20.73 3.24
C VAL A 155 16.20 21.15 2.48
N ILE A 156 15.98 21.80 1.34
CA ILE A 156 17.03 22.41 0.52
C ILE A 156 16.55 23.76 0.01
N GLU A 157 17.45 24.74 -0.01
CA GLU A 157 17.16 26.10 -0.47
C GLU A 157 17.93 26.40 -1.77
N PHE A 158 17.27 27.11 -2.68
CA PHE A 158 17.83 27.54 -3.94
C PHE A 158 17.71 29.06 -4.12
N ASP A 159 18.65 29.64 -4.84
CA ASP A 159 18.47 30.97 -5.43
C ASP A 159 17.46 30.92 -6.60
N LEU A 160 17.11 32.09 -7.14
CA LEU A 160 16.16 32.19 -8.27
C LEU A 160 16.71 31.61 -9.59
N GLY A 161 18.02 31.37 -9.67
CA GLY A 161 18.67 30.67 -10.78
C GLY A 161 18.70 29.15 -10.59
N GLY A 162 18.19 28.65 -9.46
CA GLY A 162 18.18 27.23 -9.12
C GLY A 162 19.51 26.68 -8.59
N HIS A 163 20.40 27.52 -8.07
CA HIS A 163 21.63 27.08 -7.41
C HIS A 163 21.40 26.87 -5.91
N VAL A 164 21.97 25.80 -5.37
CA VAL A 164 21.83 25.43 -3.96
C VAL A 164 22.50 26.46 -3.06
N ILE A 165 21.73 27.04 -2.14
CA ILE A 165 22.22 27.92 -1.08
C ILE A 165 22.67 27.07 0.12
N THR A 166 21.79 26.21 0.60
CA THR A 166 22.01 25.33 1.76
C THR A 166 21.05 24.14 1.73
N ALA A 167 21.33 23.10 2.53
CA ALA A 167 20.45 21.96 2.76
C ALA A 167 20.62 21.44 4.19
N ASN A 168 19.56 20.86 4.76
CA ASN A 168 19.63 20.23 6.08
C ASN A 168 20.16 18.80 6.00
N GLN A 169 20.52 18.22 7.15
CA GLN A 169 21.10 16.87 7.21
C GLN A 169 20.16 15.79 6.63
N ARG A 170 18.85 15.93 6.82
CA ARG A 170 17.85 14.99 6.27
C ARG A 170 17.89 14.92 4.74
N PHE A 171 18.02 16.07 4.06
CA PHE A 171 18.18 16.11 2.62
C PHE A 171 19.51 15.49 2.18
N LEU A 172 20.59 15.83 2.87
CA LEU A 172 21.93 15.32 2.59
C LEU A 172 22.00 13.80 2.72
N ASP A 173 21.48 13.25 3.82
CA ASP A 173 21.40 11.81 4.07
C ASP A 173 20.52 11.11 3.02
N GLY A 174 19.34 11.67 2.74
CA GLY A 174 18.38 11.10 1.77
C GLY A 174 18.88 11.09 0.33
N MET A 175 19.80 11.99 -0.02
CA MET A 175 20.39 12.10 -1.36
C MET A 175 21.86 11.64 -1.43
N GLY A 176 22.45 11.18 -0.32
CA GLY A 176 23.84 10.70 -0.26
C GLY A 176 24.92 11.77 -0.46
N TYR A 177 24.60 13.06 -0.35
CA TYR A 177 25.54 14.15 -0.57
C TYR A 177 26.02 14.78 0.73
N ARG A 178 27.21 15.39 0.70
CA ARG A 178 27.63 16.41 1.68
C ARG A 178 27.35 17.80 1.14
N LEU A 179 27.15 18.77 2.04
CA LEU A 179 26.78 20.14 1.65
C LEU A 179 27.81 20.77 0.70
N GLU A 180 29.09 20.51 0.90
CA GLU A 180 30.19 21.07 0.08
C GLU A 180 30.14 20.56 -1.37
N GLN A 181 29.51 19.41 -1.61
CA GLN A 181 29.39 18.83 -2.96
C GLN A 181 28.27 19.49 -3.77
N ILE A 182 27.25 20.01 -3.10
CA ILE A 182 26.04 20.53 -3.74
C ILE A 182 25.92 22.06 -3.68
N ARG A 183 26.55 22.72 -2.69
CA ARG A 183 26.45 24.17 -2.52
C ARG A 183 26.97 24.91 -3.76
N GLY A 184 26.17 25.85 -4.27
CA GLY A 184 26.44 26.60 -5.50
C GLY A 184 26.27 25.80 -6.79
N LYS A 185 25.97 24.50 -6.73
CA LYS A 185 25.61 23.71 -7.91
C LYS A 185 24.15 23.93 -8.25
N HIS A 186 23.83 23.79 -9.53
CA HIS A 186 22.46 23.95 -10.02
C HIS A 186 21.66 22.66 -9.76
N HIS A 187 20.40 22.81 -9.34
CA HIS A 187 19.40 21.76 -9.11
C HIS A 187 19.39 20.61 -10.14
N ARG A 188 19.70 20.88 -11.42
CA ARG A 188 19.74 19.88 -12.50
C ARG A 188 20.64 18.68 -12.20
N MET A 189 21.62 18.81 -11.30
CA MET A 189 22.48 17.70 -10.91
C MET A 189 21.74 16.54 -10.24
N PHE A 190 20.56 16.80 -9.67
CA PHE A 190 19.70 15.78 -9.05
C PHE A 190 18.70 15.16 -10.04
N CYS A 191 18.66 15.62 -11.29
CA CYS A 191 17.65 15.23 -12.27
C CYS A 191 18.26 14.30 -13.32
N GLU A 192 17.41 13.51 -13.99
CA GLU A 192 17.83 12.81 -15.21
C GLU A 192 18.16 13.82 -16.31
N ARG A 193 19.10 13.45 -17.19
CA ARG A 193 19.56 14.35 -18.24
C ARG A 193 18.41 14.82 -19.13
N GLU A 194 17.58 13.88 -19.56
CA GLU A 194 16.41 14.12 -20.40
C GLU A 194 15.40 15.09 -19.76
N GLU A 195 15.14 14.94 -18.45
CA GLU A 195 14.29 15.87 -17.69
C GLU A 195 14.92 17.27 -17.67
N SER A 196 16.21 17.38 -17.31
CA SER A 196 16.88 18.66 -17.15
C SER A 196 17.01 19.48 -18.44
N GLU A 197 17.00 18.83 -19.60
CA GLU A 197 17.05 19.46 -20.92
C GLU A 197 15.66 19.76 -21.49
N SER A 198 14.59 19.26 -20.85
CA SER A 198 13.21 19.37 -21.31
C SER A 198 12.65 20.80 -21.26
N PRO A 199 11.65 21.12 -22.10
CA PRO A 199 10.86 22.35 -21.96
C PRO A 199 10.14 22.46 -20.62
N ALA A 200 9.64 21.36 -20.08
CA ALA A 200 8.93 21.32 -18.80
C ALA A 200 9.82 21.77 -17.63
N TYR A 201 11.09 21.37 -17.61
CA TYR A 201 12.05 21.82 -16.60
C TYR A 201 12.31 23.34 -16.64
N ARG A 202 12.29 23.95 -17.84
CA ARG A 202 12.41 25.41 -17.97
C ARG A 202 11.16 26.12 -17.45
N GLU A 203 9.98 25.61 -17.79
CA GLU A 203 8.72 26.17 -17.30
C GLU A 203 8.56 26.00 -15.78
N PHE A 204 9.05 24.89 -15.23
CA PHE A 204 9.10 24.65 -13.78
C PHE A 204 9.81 25.80 -13.03
N TRP A 205 11.03 26.16 -13.44
CA TRP A 205 11.74 27.29 -12.83
C TRP A 205 11.12 28.65 -13.14
N ALA A 206 10.54 28.82 -14.33
CA ALA A 206 9.81 30.05 -14.66
C ALA A 206 8.60 30.25 -13.74
N SER A 207 7.84 29.19 -13.46
CA SER A 207 6.68 29.18 -12.57
C SER A 207 7.06 29.53 -11.14
N LEU A 208 8.12 28.90 -10.60
CA LEU A 208 8.66 29.24 -9.28
C LEU A 208 9.08 30.72 -9.20
N ASN A 209 9.67 31.26 -10.26
CA ASN A 209 10.07 32.66 -10.34
C ASN A 209 8.89 33.64 -10.52
N ARG A 210 7.69 33.15 -10.85
CA ARG A 210 6.43 33.91 -10.77
C ARG A 210 5.79 33.86 -9.37
N GLY A 211 6.36 33.09 -8.44
CA GLY A 211 5.82 32.90 -7.10
C GLY A 211 4.85 31.73 -6.97
N GLU A 212 4.67 30.93 -8.03
CA GLU A 212 3.82 29.73 -8.01
C GLU A 212 4.56 28.60 -7.29
N TYR A 213 3.93 27.94 -6.31
CA TYR A 213 4.50 26.76 -5.68
C TYR A 213 4.16 25.51 -6.50
N ILE A 214 5.03 24.49 -6.45
CA ILE A 214 4.83 23.23 -7.18
C ILE A 214 5.00 22.08 -6.19
N ALA A 215 4.01 21.19 -6.10
CA ALA A 215 4.01 20.03 -5.20
C ALA A 215 3.66 18.75 -5.96
N GLU A 216 4.64 17.85 -6.12
CA GLU A 216 4.51 16.61 -6.90
C GLU A 216 5.46 15.52 -6.35
N ARG A 217 5.41 14.32 -6.96
CA ARG A 217 6.40 13.26 -6.77
C ARG A 217 7.47 13.37 -7.86
N PHE A 218 8.72 13.50 -7.43
CA PHE A 218 9.85 13.72 -8.31
C PHE A 218 10.82 12.54 -8.26
N LYS A 219 11.15 12.00 -9.44
CA LYS A 219 12.26 11.06 -9.60
C LYS A 219 13.57 11.84 -9.63
N ARG A 220 14.53 11.49 -8.78
CA ARG A 220 15.83 12.16 -8.66
C ARG A 220 16.96 11.14 -8.63
N ILE A 221 18.18 11.63 -8.80
CA ILE A 221 19.41 10.84 -8.76
C ILE A 221 20.23 11.28 -7.55
N ASP A 222 20.69 10.32 -6.76
CA ASP A 222 21.55 10.54 -5.60
C ASP A 222 23.05 10.61 -5.97
N ALA A 223 23.91 10.79 -4.97
CA ALA A 223 25.37 10.87 -5.17
C ALA A 223 26.00 9.61 -5.78
N HIS A 224 25.33 8.46 -5.70
CA HIS A 224 25.77 7.17 -6.22
C HIS A 224 25.19 6.84 -7.60
N GLY A 225 24.35 7.71 -8.17
CA GLY A 225 23.66 7.45 -9.42
C GLY A 225 22.37 6.63 -9.27
N GLN A 226 21.90 6.39 -8.04
CA GLN A 226 20.69 5.62 -7.78
C GLN A 226 19.45 6.51 -7.84
N THR A 227 18.33 5.90 -8.24
CA THR A 227 17.04 6.60 -8.26
C THR A 227 16.51 6.79 -6.85
N VAL A 228 16.13 8.02 -6.52
CA VAL A 228 15.44 8.40 -5.29
C VAL A 228 14.12 9.07 -5.66
N TRP A 229 13.02 8.62 -5.07
CA TRP A 229 11.73 9.28 -5.23
C TRP A 229 11.48 10.23 -4.06
N LEU A 230 11.15 11.47 -4.39
CA LEU A 230 10.85 12.51 -3.41
C LEU A 230 9.43 13.02 -3.63
N GLU A 231 8.57 12.93 -2.62
CA GLU A 231 7.36 13.74 -2.56
C GLU A 231 7.76 15.10 -2.01
N ALA A 232 7.65 16.15 -2.83
CA ALA A 232 8.22 17.43 -2.48
C ALA A 232 7.36 18.61 -2.92
N SER A 233 7.47 19.70 -2.16
CA SER A 233 6.94 21.01 -2.53
C SER A 233 8.08 22.03 -2.65
N TYR A 234 8.09 22.77 -3.76
CA TYR A 234 8.99 23.89 -4.01
C TYR A 234 8.21 25.18 -3.75
N ASN A 235 8.65 25.94 -2.75
CA ASN A 235 7.92 27.09 -2.20
C ASN A 235 8.75 28.36 -2.37
N PRO A 236 8.36 29.25 -3.30
CA PRO A 236 9.01 30.55 -3.46
C PRO A 236 8.81 31.43 -2.21
N VAL A 237 9.88 32.09 -1.73
CA VAL A 237 9.88 32.91 -0.49
C VAL A 237 10.10 34.38 -0.82
N LEU A 238 9.25 35.22 -0.20
CA LEU A 238 9.26 36.68 -0.32
C LEU A 238 10.06 37.32 0.82
N ASP A 239 10.73 38.43 0.53
CA ASP A 239 11.38 39.26 1.53
C ASP A 239 10.40 40.23 2.21
N ALA A 240 10.90 41.08 3.12
CA ALA A 240 10.10 42.07 3.85
C ALA A 240 9.42 43.13 2.95
N TYR A 241 9.84 43.24 1.68
CA TYR A 241 9.28 44.16 0.69
C TYR A 241 8.38 43.44 -0.32
N GLY A 242 8.08 42.15 -0.10
CA GLY A 242 7.25 41.35 -0.99
C GLY A 242 7.95 40.92 -2.28
N LYS A 243 9.30 41.00 -2.34
CA LYS A 243 10.07 40.55 -3.50
C LYS A 243 10.55 39.12 -3.31
N LEU A 244 10.39 38.30 -4.35
CA LEU A 244 10.92 36.95 -4.38
C LEU A 244 12.45 36.96 -4.30
N TYR A 245 13.04 36.16 -3.41
CA TYR A 245 14.50 36.11 -3.24
C TYR A 245 15.11 34.70 -3.16
N LYS A 246 14.31 33.68 -2.84
CA LYS A 246 14.76 32.28 -2.82
C LYS A 246 13.59 31.30 -2.98
N VAL A 247 13.91 30.03 -3.22
CA VAL A 247 12.95 28.91 -3.21
C VAL A 247 13.37 27.91 -2.13
N ILE A 248 12.44 27.52 -1.26
CA ILE A 248 12.65 26.45 -0.29
C ILE A 248 11.89 25.20 -0.74
N LYS A 249 12.61 24.09 -0.85
CA LYS A 249 12.01 22.78 -1.10
C LYS A 249 11.90 21.99 0.19
N PHE A 250 10.70 21.49 0.47
CA PHE A 250 10.47 20.47 1.49
C PHE A 250 10.24 19.13 0.80
N ALA A 251 10.86 18.07 1.28
CA ALA A 251 10.78 16.75 0.67
C ALA A 251 10.66 15.63 1.71
N THR A 252 9.95 14.59 1.32
CA THR A 252 9.91 13.28 1.98
C THR A 252 10.46 12.25 1.01
N VAL A 253 11.38 11.40 1.47
CA VAL A 253 11.89 10.28 0.68
C VAL A 253 10.82 9.18 0.66
N ILE A 254 10.32 8.85 -0.53
CA ILE A 254 9.26 7.87 -0.75
C ILE A 254 9.72 6.71 -1.65
N THR A 255 11.04 6.53 -1.85
CA THR A 255 11.60 5.48 -2.71
C THR A 255 11.05 4.10 -2.38
N ASP A 256 11.04 3.71 -1.10
CA ASP A 256 10.50 2.41 -0.67
C ASP A 256 9.01 2.27 -0.94
N GLN A 257 8.26 3.37 -0.81
CA GLN A 257 6.84 3.39 -1.10
C GLN A 257 6.59 3.18 -2.59
N VAL A 258 7.27 3.93 -3.46
CA VAL A 258 7.14 3.78 -4.92
C VAL A 258 7.59 2.40 -5.38
N ASN A 259 8.67 1.86 -4.82
CA ASN A 259 9.12 0.49 -5.10
C ASN A 259 8.08 -0.57 -4.71
N ARG A 260 7.40 -0.39 -3.57
CA ARG A 260 6.28 -1.26 -3.17
C ARG A 260 5.07 -1.11 -4.10
N GLU A 261 4.72 0.11 -4.48
CA GLU A 261 3.63 0.38 -5.43
C GLU A 261 3.90 -0.32 -6.77
N MET A 262 5.12 -0.22 -7.30
CA MET A 262 5.55 -0.93 -8.53
C MET A 262 5.53 -2.46 -8.36
N ALA A 263 6.08 -2.99 -7.26
CA ALA A 263 6.09 -4.44 -7.02
C ALA A 263 4.67 -5.03 -6.90
N VAL A 264 3.73 -4.29 -6.31
CA VAL A 264 2.32 -4.69 -6.25
C VAL A 264 1.69 -4.70 -7.64
N ALA A 265 1.97 -3.69 -8.47
CA ALA A 265 1.48 -3.63 -9.84
C ALA A 265 2.01 -4.79 -10.72
N ASP A 266 3.30 -5.11 -10.58
CA ASP A 266 3.92 -6.24 -11.29
C ASP A 266 3.31 -7.58 -10.84
N ALA A 267 3.16 -7.79 -9.53
CA ALA A 267 2.55 -9.00 -8.99
C ALA A 267 1.09 -9.17 -9.46
N ALA A 268 0.33 -8.08 -9.54
CA ALA A 268 -1.03 -8.09 -10.07
C ALA A 268 -1.06 -8.49 -11.56
N THR A 269 -0.13 -7.98 -12.36
CA THR A 269 0.01 -8.33 -13.78
C THR A 269 0.31 -9.83 -13.95
N VAL A 270 1.26 -10.35 -13.19
CA VAL A 270 1.60 -11.79 -13.20
C VAL A 270 0.40 -12.66 -12.79
N ALA A 271 -0.35 -12.25 -11.76
CA ALA A 271 -1.54 -12.96 -11.31
C ALA A 271 -2.65 -12.97 -12.38
N TYR A 272 -2.84 -11.85 -13.08
CA TYR A 272 -3.80 -11.72 -14.18
C TYR A 272 -3.46 -12.67 -15.33
N ASP A 273 -2.21 -12.66 -15.80
CA ASP A 273 -1.75 -13.53 -16.89
C ASP A 273 -1.84 -15.01 -16.52
N THR A 274 -1.42 -15.36 -15.30
CA THR A 274 -1.51 -16.73 -14.78
C THR A 274 -2.97 -17.20 -14.70
N SER A 275 -3.89 -16.33 -14.31
CA SER A 275 -5.32 -16.66 -14.22
C SER A 275 -5.95 -16.83 -15.59
N GLN A 276 -5.62 -15.99 -16.58
CA GLN A 276 -6.05 -16.20 -17.97
C GLN A 276 -5.55 -17.54 -18.52
N HIS A 277 -4.29 -17.88 -18.27
CA HIS A 277 -3.75 -19.17 -18.70
C HIS A 277 -4.44 -20.36 -17.99
N THR A 278 -4.79 -20.19 -16.72
CA THR A 278 -5.57 -21.18 -15.96
C THR A 278 -6.98 -21.36 -16.54
N ASP A 279 -7.70 -20.28 -16.86
CA ASP A 279 -9.04 -20.35 -17.50
C ASP A 279 -8.98 -21.09 -18.85
N LEU A 280 -8.02 -20.74 -19.72
CA LEU A 280 -7.81 -21.45 -20.99
C LEU A 280 -7.45 -22.93 -20.82
N SER A 281 -6.70 -23.26 -19.77
CA SER A 281 -6.33 -24.65 -19.47
C SER A 281 -7.51 -25.44 -18.90
N ALA A 282 -8.33 -24.80 -18.06
CA ALA A 282 -9.57 -25.38 -17.56
C ALA A 282 -10.57 -25.63 -18.70
N GLN A 283 -10.75 -24.68 -19.64
CA GLN A 283 -11.60 -24.86 -20.82
C GLN A 283 -11.17 -26.07 -21.66
N ARG A 284 -9.86 -26.22 -21.91
CA ARG A 284 -9.32 -27.41 -22.60
C ARG A 284 -9.56 -28.68 -21.81
N GLY A 285 -9.36 -28.66 -20.50
CA GLY A 285 -9.67 -29.79 -19.62
C GLY A 285 -11.14 -30.19 -19.67
N ALA A 286 -12.06 -29.23 -19.65
CA ALA A 286 -13.49 -29.47 -19.71
C ALA A 286 -13.88 -30.15 -21.03
N GLN A 287 -13.27 -29.72 -22.14
CA GLN A 287 -13.47 -30.36 -23.44
C GLN A 287 -13.00 -31.82 -23.45
N VAL A 288 -11.84 -32.12 -22.86
CA VAL A 288 -11.32 -33.49 -22.75
C VAL A 288 -12.24 -34.37 -21.90
N VAL A 289 -12.75 -33.84 -20.78
CA VAL A 289 -13.73 -34.54 -19.94
C VAL A 289 -15.02 -34.83 -20.73
N GLN A 290 -15.54 -33.84 -21.45
CA GLN A 290 -16.75 -34.01 -22.27
C GLN A 290 -16.57 -35.10 -23.33
N GLN A 291 -15.42 -35.13 -24.00
CA GLN A 291 -15.08 -36.19 -24.95
C GLN A 291 -14.98 -37.56 -24.27
N THR A 292 -14.45 -37.60 -23.05
CA THR A 292 -14.36 -38.84 -22.26
C THR A 292 -15.74 -39.39 -21.92
N VAL A 293 -16.67 -38.52 -21.50
CA VAL A 293 -18.08 -38.86 -21.26
C VAL A 293 -18.73 -39.47 -22.51
N GLU A 294 -18.54 -38.86 -23.67
CA GLU A 294 -19.07 -39.37 -24.95
C GLU A 294 -18.50 -40.75 -25.32
N VAL A 295 -17.19 -40.95 -25.10
CA VAL A 295 -16.52 -42.24 -25.34
C VAL A 295 -17.05 -43.31 -24.40
N MET A 296 -17.25 -43.01 -23.11
CA MET A 296 -17.79 -43.97 -22.14
C MET A 296 -19.22 -44.41 -22.49
N HIS A 297 -20.08 -43.48 -22.90
CA HIS A 297 -21.41 -43.82 -23.40
C HIS A 297 -21.36 -44.75 -24.61
N ARG A 298 -20.43 -44.48 -25.55
CA ARG A 298 -20.26 -45.33 -26.74
C ARG A 298 -19.77 -46.73 -26.38
N ILE A 299 -18.85 -46.85 -25.42
CA ILE A 299 -18.37 -48.15 -24.92
C ILE A 299 -19.52 -48.93 -24.28
N ALA A 300 -20.31 -48.31 -23.41
CA ALA A 300 -21.45 -48.96 -22.78
C ALA A 300 -22.47 -49.46 -23.81
N GLN A 301 -22.77 -48.66 -24.84
CA GLN A 301 -23.63 -49.06 -25.94
C GLN A 301 -23.04 -50.24 -26.74
N GLN A 302 -21.75 -50.19 -27.10
CA GLN A 302 -21.08 -51.27 -27.82
C GLN A 302 -21.04 -52.58 -27.03
N MET A 303 -20.89 -52.51 -25.70
CA MET A 303 -20.98 -53.68 -24.83
C MET A 303 -22.38 -54.27 -24.81
N GLN A 304 -23.42 -53.43 -24.81
CA GLN A 304 -24.80 -53.91 -24.88
C GLN A 304 -25.09 -54.59 -26.22
N GLU A 305 -24.74 -53.97 -27.34
CA GLU A 305 -24.93 -54.55 -28.68
C GLU A 305 -24.18 -55.89 -28.84
N ALA A 306 -22.96 -55.96 -28.30
CA ALA A 306 -22.18 -57.19 -28.34
C ALA A 306 -22.78 -58.28 -27.44
N SER A 307 -23.33 -57.92 -26.28
CA SER A 307 -24.03 -58.85 -25.38
C SER A 307 -25.26 -59.45 -26.05
N ASP A 308 -26.07 -58.62 -26.71
CA ASP A 308 -27.26 -59.05 -27.45
C ASP A 308 -26.89 -60.03 -28.58
N GLY A 309 -25.79 -59.74 -29.29
CA GLY A 309 -25.26 -60.61 -30.35
C GLY A 309 -24.79 -61.97 -29.84
N ILE A 310 -24.16 -62.02 -28.67
CA ILE A 310 -23.72 -63.28 -28.06
C ILE A 310 -24.91 -64.07 -27.47
N GLU A 311 -25.92 -63.40 -26.92
CA GLU A 311 -27.14 -64.06 -26.49
C GLU A 311 -27.88 -64.72 -27.66
N ALA A 312 -27.89 -64.07 -28.84
CA ALA A 312 -28.39 -64.68 -30.07
C ALA A 312 -27.57 -65.91 -30.50
N LEU A 313 -26.24 -65.86 -30.34
CA LEU A 313 -25.35 -67.00 -30.62
C LEU A 313 -25.60 -68.18 -29.66
N ASP A 314 -25.86 -67.90 -28.39
CA ASP A 314 -26.22 -68.93 -27.39
C ASP A 314 -27.53 -69.63 -27.78
N LYS A 315 -28.57 -68.85 -28.12
CA LYS A 315 -29.85 -69.39 -28.62
C LYS A 315 -29.66 -70.25 -29.87
N GLN A 316 -28.83 -69.81 -30.81
CA GLN A 316 -28.51 -70.60 -32.01
C GLN A 316 -27.79 -71.90 -31.66
N SER A 317 -26.85 -71.88 -30.71
CA SER A 317 -26.12 -73.06 -30.23
C SER A 317 -27.06 -74.06 -29.55
N GLN A 318 -28.01 -73.60 -28.75
CA GLN A 318 -29.07 -74.45 -28.16
C GLN A 318 -29.91 -75.14 -29.25
N LEU A 319 -30.26 -74.41 -30.31
CA LEU A 319 -31.02 -74.95 -31.44
C LEU A 319 -30.24 -76.04 -32.19
N ILE A 320 -28.94 -75.82 -32.43
CA ILE A 320 -28.04 -76.82 -33.01
C ILE A 320 -27.96 -78.05 -32.11
N GLY A 321 -27.86 -77.87 -30.79
CA GLY A 321 -27.88 -78.97 -29.82
C GLY A 321 -29.14 -79.84 -29.93
N ALA A 322 -30.31 -79.22 -30.09
CA ALA A 322 -31.58 -79.93 -30.29
C ALA A 322 -31.61 -80.71 -31.63
N ILE A 323 -31.06 -80.13 -32.71
CA ILE A 323 -30.93 -80.80 -34.00
C ILE A 323 -29.99 -82.01 -33.88
N LEU A 324 -28.85 -81.87 -33.22
CA LEU A 324 -27.90 -82.97 -33.01
C LEU A 324 -28.49 -84.11 -32.20
N LYS A 325 -29.28 -83.82 -31.17
CA LYS A 325 -30.03 -84.83 -30.41
C LYS A 325 -31.00 -85.61 -31.31
N THR A 326 -31.63 -84.92 -32.26
CA THR A 326 -32.50 -85.56 -33.26
C THR A 326 -31.71 -86.42 -34.24
N ILE A 327 -30.57 -85.93 -34.74
CA ILE A 327 -29.68 -86.68 -35.66
C ILE A 327 -29.13 -87.94 -35.00
N SER A 328 -28.65 -87.84 -33.75
CA SER A 328 -28.19 -88.99 -32.96
C SER A 328 -29.32 -90.01 -32.79
N GLY A 329 -30.55 -89.57 -32.45
CA GLY A 329 -31.71 -90.45 -32.40
C GLY A 329 -32.05 -91.14 -33.73
N ILE A 330 -31.94 -90.43 -34.86
CA ILE A 330 -32.13 -91.02 -36.20
C ILE A 330 -31.03 -92.04 -36.50
N ALA A 331 -29.77 -91.74 -36.16
CA ALA A 331 -28.65 -92.65 -36.36
C ALA A 331 -28.85 -93.94 -35.54
N ASP A 332 -29.27 -93.83 -34.29
CA ASP A 332 -29.54 -94.99 -33.42
C ASP A 332 -30.71 -95.84 -33.96
N GLN A 333 -31.79 -95.21 -34.43
CA GLN A 333 -32.89 -95.91 -35.09
C GLN A 333 -32.45 -96.60 -36.39
N THR A 334 -31.64 -95.93 -37.20
CA THR A 334 -31.10 -96.48 -38.45
C THR A 334 -30.21 -97.69 -38.18
N ASN A 335 -29.40 -97.63 -37.11
CA ASN A 335 -28.58 -98.74 -36.66
C ASN A 335 -29.43 -99.95 -36.23
N LEU A 336 -30.55 -99.73 -35.53
CA LEU A 336 -31.50 -100.80 -35.17
C LEU A 336 -32.22 -101.39 -36.39
N LEU A 337 -32.64 -100.56 -37.35
CA LEU A 337 -33.26 -101.02 -38.61
C LEU A 337 -32.28 -101.85 -39.44
N ALA A 338 -31.02 -101.41 -39.53
CA ALA A 338 -29.96 -102.13 -40.22
C ALA A 338 -29.66 -103.48 -39.55
N LEU A 339 -29.66 -103.53 -38.22
CA LEU A 339 -29.52 -104.78 -37.48
C LEU A 339 -30.67 -105.75 -37.78
N ASN A 340 -31.92 -105.28 -37.77
CA ASN A 340 -33.08 -106.10 -38.12
C ASN A 340 -33.01 -106.61 -39.57
N ALA A 341 -32.59 -105.76 -40.51
CA ALA A 341 -32.37 -106.14 -41.90
C ALA A 341 -31.27 -107.19 -42.06
N ALA A 342 -30.17 -107.09 -41.30
CA ALA A 342 -29.10 -108.07 -41.29
C ALA A 342 -29.59 -109.43 -40.76
N ILE A 343 -30.44 -109.44 -39.72
CA ILE A 343 -31.07 -110.66 -39.18
C ILE A 343 -31.97 -111.32 -40.24
N GLU A 344 -32.83 -110.55 -40.90
CA GLU A 344 -33.75 -111.09 -41.92
C GLU A 344 -32.98 -111.57 -43.17
N ALA A 345 -31.91 -110.87 -43.55
CA ALA A 345 -31.02 -111.30 -44.62
C ALA A 345 -30.30 -112.63 -44.29
N ALA A 346 -29.87 -112.83 -43.04
CA ALA A 346 -29.33 -114.11 -42.59
C ALA A 346 -30.38 -115.22 -42.61
N ARG A 347 -31.64 -114.89 -42.30
CA ARG A 347 -32.78 -115.82 -42.30
C ARG A 347 -33.18 -116.27 -43.72
N ALA A 348 -33.01 -115.41 -44.72
CA ALA A 348 -33.30 -115.70 -46.12
C ALA A 348 -32.24 -116.59 -46.82
N GLY A 349 -31.15 -116.96 -46.14
CA GLY A 349 -30.13 -117.87 -46.66
C GLY A 349 -29.39 -117.32 -47.90
N ASP A 350 -29.21 -118.14 -48.92
CA ASP A 350 -28.44 -117.77 -50.13
C ASP A 350 -29.05 -116.58 -50.90
N GLN A 351 -30.37 -116.38 -50.83
CA GLN A 351 -31.07 -115.26 -51.47
C GLN A 351 -30.87 -113.93 -50.72
N GLY A 352 -30.41 -113.96 -49.47
CA GLY A 352 -30.22 -112.79 -48.61
C GLY A 352 -28.80 -112.22 -48.59
N ARG A 353 -27.80 -112.88 -49.21
CA ARG A 353 -26.38 -112.45 -49.14
C ARG A 353 -26.15 -111.01 -49.60
N GLY A 354 -26.80 -110.57 -50.68
CA GLY A 354 -26.69 -109.18 -51.16
C GLY A 354 -27.29 -108.16 -50.18
N PHE A 355 -28.42 -108.50 -49.55
CA PHE A 355 -29.06 -107.66 -48.54
C PHE A 355 -28.26 -107.58 -47.24
N ALA A 356 -27.57 -108.65 -46.84
CA ALA A 356 -26.74 -108.67 -45.64
C ALA A 356 -25.57 -107.67 -45.73
N VAL A 357 -24.93 -107.56 -46.90
CA VAL A 357 -23.84 -106.59 -47.13
C VAL A 357 -24.36 -105.16 -47.02
N VAL A 358 -25.51 -104.86 -47.65
CA VAL A 358 -26.12 -103.53 -47.57
C VAL A 358 -26.52 -103.19 -46.13
N ALA A 359 -27.08 -104.15 -45.39
CA ALA A 359 -27.44 -103.96 -44.00
C ALA A 359 -26.24 -103.64 -43.10
N ASP A 360 -25.09 -104.31 -43.28
CA ASP A 360 -23.89 -104.00 -42.50
C ASP A 360 -23.29 -102.62 -42.88
N GLU A 361 -23.33 -102.23 -44.15
CA GLU A 361 -22.89 -100.90 -44.61
C GLU A 361 -23.75 -99.78 -44.00
N VAL A 362 -25.08 -99.94 -43.97
CA VAL A 362 -26.00 -98.98 -43.33
C VAL A 362 -25.75 -98.91 -41.83
N ARG A 363 -25.48 -100.06 -41.18
CA ARG A 363 -25.15 -100.11 -39.75
C ARG A 363 -23.86 -99.34 -39.44
N GLN A 364 -22.81 -99.55 -40.22
CA GLN A 364 -21.54 -98.82 -40.06
C GLN A 364 -21.71 -97.32 -40.33
N LEU A 365 -22.49 -96.94 -41.34
CA LEU A 365 -22.82 -95.53 -41.61
C LEU A 365 -23.53 -94.89 -40.42
N ALA A 366 -24.56 -95.55 -39.88
CA ALA A 366 -25.29 -95.07 -38.71
C ALA A 366 -24.38 -94.89 -37.48
N ALA A 367 -23.48 -95.85 -37.21
CA ALA A 367 -22.51 -95.73 -36.13
C ALA A 367 -21.55 -94.53 -36.32
N ARG A 368 -21.07 -94.31 -37.56
CA ARG A 368 -20.23 -93.14 -37.89
C ARG A 368 -21.00 -91.83 -37.76
N THR A 369 -22.27 -91.79 -38.14
CA THR A 369 -23.13 -90.61 -37.97
C THR A 369 -23.37 -90.29 -36.50
N SER A 370 -23.62 -91.30 -35.66
CA SER A 370 -23.84 -91.09 -34.21
C SER A 370 -22.57 -90.54 -33.54
N LYS A 371 -21.40 -91.13 -33.84
CA LYS A 371 -20.11 -90.63 -33.35
C LYS A 371 -19.83 -89.18 -33.80
N ALA A 372 -20.05 -88.86 -35.06
CA ALA A 372 -19.88 -87.50 -35.56
C ALA A 372 -20.84 -86.51 -34.88
N ALA A 373 -22.08 -86.93 -34.61
CA ALA A 373 -23.05 -86.11 -33.87
C ALA A 373 -22.58 -85.83 -32.43
N GLU A 374 -22.05 -86.83 -31.71
CA GLU A 374 -21.49 -86.66 -30.37
C GLU A 374 -20.31 -85.68 -30.35
N GLU A 375 -19.39 -85.77 -31.32
CA GLU A 375 -18.27 -84.84 -31.44
C GLU A 375 -18.75 -83.39 -31.63
N ILE A 376 -19.79 -83.18 -32.46
CA ILE A 376 -20.37 -81.84 -32.66
C ILE A 376 -21.09 -81.36 -31.39
N VAL A 377 -21.77 -82.25 -30.63
CA VAL A 377 -22.37 -81.88 -29.33
C VAL A 377 -21.31 -81.31 -28.38
N GLY A 378 -20.13 -81.92 -28.31
CA GLY A 378 -19.02 -81.40 -27.51
C GLY A 378 -18.57 -79.99 -27.95
N VAL A 379 -18.50 -79.73 -29.25
CA VAL A 379 -18.17 -78.40 -29.80
C VAL A 379 -19.26 -77.38 -29.47
N VAL A 380 -20.53 -77.75 -29.60
CA VAL A 380 -21.67 -76.87 -29.28
C VAL A 380 -21.71 -76.52 -27.80
N GLN A 381 -21.48 -77.49 -26.91
CA GLN A 381 -21.41 -77.22 -25.47
C GLN A 381 -20.29 -76.23 -25.14
N LYS A 382 -19.11 -76.42 -25.73
CA LYS A 382 -17.99 -75.50 -25.55
C LYS A 382 -18.30 -74.09 -26.05
N ASN A 383 -19.04 -73.96 -27.16
CA ASN A 383 -19.48 -72.67 -27.67
C ASN A 383 -20.49 -71.98 -26.73
N GLN A 384 -21.38 -72.72 -26.08
CA GLN A 384 -22.29 -72.18 -25.06
C GLN A 384 -21.51 -71.67 -23.85
N ASP A 385 -20.55 -72.44 -23.34
CA ASP A 385 -19.72 -72.03 -22.21
C ASP A 385 -18.93 -70.73 -22.54
N LEU A 386 -18.39 -70.64 -23.76
CA LEU A 386 -17.70 -69.44 -24.25
C LEU A 386 -18.64 -68.24 -24.39
N ALA A 387 -19.86 -68.45 -24.89
CA ALA A 387 -20.88 -67.41 -25.01
C ALA A 387 -21.26 -66.85 -23.62
N GLN A 388 -21.50 -67.73 -22.64
CA GLN A 388 -21.85 -67.33 -21.28
C GLN A 388 -20.71 -66.54 -20.60
N ALA A 389 -19.46 -67.00 -20.76
CA ALA A 389 -18.29 -66.28 -20.25
C ALA A 389 -18.14 -64.90 -20.91
N ALA A 390 -18.42 -64.78 -22.21
CA ALA A 390 -18.34 -63.51 -22.92
C ALA A 390 -19.42 -62.51 -22.48
N VAL A 391 -20.67 -62.96 -22.26
CA VAL A 391 -21.74 -62.12 -21.69
C VAL A 391 -21.36 -61.59 -20.31
N HIS A 392 -20.79 -62.44 -19.44
CA HIS A 392 -20.32 -62.00 -18.12
C HIS A 392 -19.22 -60.92 -18.23
N SER A 393 -18.27 -61.10 -19.15
CA SER A 393 -17.20 -60.12 -19.40
C SER A 393 -17.74 -58.79 -19.93
N MET A 394 -18.75 -58.83 -20.81
CA MET A 394 -19.41 -57.64 -21.34
C MET A 394 -20.18 -56.88 -20.27
N SER A 395 -20.89 -57.58 -19.38
CA SER A 395 -21.56 -56.95 -18.23
C SER A 395 -20.56 -56.22 -17.34
N ALA A 396 -19.45 -56.89 -16.96
CA ALA A 396 -18.42 -56.26 -16.14
C ALA A 396 -17.77 -55.04 -16.83
N SER A 397 -17.56 -55.12 -18.15
CA SER A 397 -17.01 -54.01 -18.93
C SER A 397 -17.98 -52.83 -19.03
N ARG A 398 -19.29 -53.09 -19.08
CA ARG A 398 -20.34 -52.06 -19.06
C ARG A 398 -20.34 -51.34 -17.71
N ASP A 399 -20.31 -52.08 -16.60
CA ASP A 399 -20.25 -51.50 -15.25
C ASP A 399 -18.99 -50.65 -15.05
N GLN A 400 -17.85 -51.07 -15.62
CA GLN A 400 -16.61 -50.31 -15.60
C GLN A 400 -16.72 -49.00 -16.39
N ALA A 401 -17.42 -49.00 -17.53
CA ALA A 401 -17.67 -47.81 -18.32
C ALA A 401 -18.60 -46.82 -17.59
N GLU A 402 -19.62 -47.32 -16.87
CA GLU A 402 -20.49 -46.51 -16.01
C GLU A 402 -19.72 -45.86 -14.85
N GLN A 403 -18.81 -46.59 -14.20
CA GLN A 403 -17.91 -45.99 -13.19
C GLN A 403 -16.96 -44.94 -13.82
N GLY A 404 -16.45 -45.22 -15.02
CA GLY A 404 -15.63 -44.26 -15.77
C GLY A 404 -16.38 -42.96 -16.08
N LEU A 405 -17.67 -43.06 -16.38
CA LEU A 405 -18.55 -41.91 -16.58
C LEU A 405 -18.73 -41.09 -15.29
N GLU A 406 -18.88 -41.75 -14.14
CA GLU A 406 -18.96 -41.07 -12.84
C GLU A 406 -17.69 -40.27 -12.54
N PHE A 407 -16.51 -40.86 -12.70
CA PHE A 407 -15.24 -40.15 -12.49
C PHE A 407 -15.04 -39.00 -13.46
N ALA A 408 -15.43 -39.16 -14.72
CA ALA A 408 -15.35 -38.09 -15.70
C ALA A 408 -16.23 -36.91 -15.29
N ASN A 409 -17.48 -37.16 -14.85
CA ASN A 409 -18.36 -36.10 -14.37
C ASN A 409 -17.82 -35.38 -13.13
N GLN A 410 -17.23 -36.11 -12.17
CA GLN A 410 -16.58 -35.52 -11.00
C GLN A 410 -15.39 -34.63 -11.39
N ALA A 411 -14.54 -35.11 -12.32
CA ALA A 411 -13.43 -34.31 -12.85
C ALA A 411 -13.93 -33.05 -13.57
N GLY A 412 -15.02 -33.16 -14.33
CA GLY A 412 -15.66 -32.02 -14.99
C GLY A 412 -16.12 -30.94 -14.01
N ALA A 413 -16.75 -31.34 -12.89
CA ALA A 413 -17.17 -30.40 -11.85
C ALA A 413 -15.99 -29.61 -11.26
N VAL A 414 -14.88 -30.29 -10.94
CA VAL A 414 -13.67 -29.63 -10.42
C VAL A 414 -13.08 -28.65 -11.44
N ILE A 415 -13.11 -28.99 -12.72
CA ILE A 415 -12.61 -28.10 -13.78
C ILE A 415 -13.45 -26.82 -13.88
N VAL A 416 -14.77 -26.92 -13.73
CA VAL A 416 -15.66 -25.75 -13.69
C VAL A 416 -15.34 -24.86 -12.49
N GLU A 417 -15.04 -25.44 -11.33
CA GLU A 417 -14.59 -24.66 -10.15
C GLU A 417 -13.26 -23.94 -10.39
N ILE A 418 -12.29 -24.59 -11.04
CA ILE A 418 -11.01 -23.98 -11.43
C ILE A 418 -11.25 -22.81 -12.38
N GLN A 419 -12.16 -22.99 -13.36
CA GLN A 419 -12.50 -21.96 -14.34
C GLN A 419 -13.12 -20.72 -13.66
N ASP A 420 -14.10 -20.92 -12.79
CA ASP A 420 -14.73 -19.84 -12.04
C ASP A 420 -13.73 -19.13 -11.11
N GLY A 421 -12.87 -19.89 -10.42
CA GLY A 421 -11.80 -19.34 -9.60
C GLY A 421 -10.84 -18.43 -10.39
N ALA A 422 -10.42 -18.88 -11.58
CA ALA A 422 -9.57 -18.09 -12.47
C ALA A 422 -10.24 -16.79 -12.94
N GLN A 423 -11.51 -16.86 -13.35
CA GLN A 423 -12.28 -15.70 -13.81
C GLN A 423 -12.52 -14.66 -12.69
N ARG A 424 -12.71 -15.12 -11.45
CA ARG A 424 -12.82 -14.22 -10.29
C ARG A 424 -11.52 -13.46 -10.04
N VAL A 425 -10.36 -14.11 -10.18
CA VAL A 425 -9.06 -13.42 -10.04
C VAL A 425 -8.85 -12.39 -11.16
N VAL A 426 -9.15 -12.76 -12.41
CA VAL A 426 -9.12 -11.83 -13.56
C VAL A 426 -9.98 -10.59 -13.29
N SER A 427 -11.21 -10.79 -12.79
CA SER A 427 -12.13 -9.72 -12.46
C SER A 427 -11.62 -8.83 -11.32
N ALA A 428 -11.08 -9.43 -10.25
CA ALA A 428 -10.55 -8.70 -9.10
C ALA A 428 -9.33 -7.84 -9.48
N VAL A 429 -8.39 -8.41 -10.26
CA VAL A 429 -7.23 -7.66 -10.76
C VAL A 429 -7.65 -6.57 -11.75
N GLY A 430 -8.63 -6.84 -12.62
CA GLY A 430 -9.18 -5.83 -13.54
C GLY A 430 -9.79 -4.63 -12.81
N GLN A 431 -10.54 -4.88 -11.74
CA GLN A 431 -11.08 -3.83 -10.88
C GLN A 431 -9.96 -3.03 -10.19
N PHE A 432 -8.96 -3.72 -9.64
CA PHE A 432 -7.81 -3.07 -8.99
C PHE A 432 -7.04 -2.17 -9.97
N ALA A 433 -6.77 -2.65 -11.18
CA ALA A 433 -6.11 -1.87 -12.23
C ALA A 433 -6.93 -0.64 -12.66
N SER A 434 -8.27 -0.73 -12.67
CA SER A 434 -9.14 0.42 -12.95
C SER A 434 -9.12 1.47 -11.84
N GLN A 435 -8.96 1.06 -10.58
CA GLN A 435 -8.88 1.97 -9.43
C GLN A 435 -7.55 2.72 -9.38
N LEU A 436 -6.46 2.12 -9.86
CA LEU A 436 -5.15 2.80 -9.96
C LEU A 436 -5.08 3.86 -11.07
N LYS A 437 -6.01 3.84 -12.03
CA LYS A 437 -6.07 4.80 -13.16
C LYS A 437 -6.95 6.02 -12.88
N ASN A 438 -7.75 6.00 -11.81
CA ASN A 438 -8.56 7.12 -11.33
C ASN A 438 -7.90 7.74 -10.11
#